data_AF-A0A7W1PDJ6-F1
#
_entry.id   AF-A0A7W1PDJ6-F1
#
_cell.length_a   1.000
_cell.length_b   1.000
_cell.length_c   1.000
_cell.angle_alpha   90.00
_cell.angle_beta   90.00
_cell.angle_gamma   90.00
#
_symmetry.space_group_name_H-M   'P 1'
#
loop_
_entity.id
_entity.type
_entity.pdbx_description
1 polymer ?
#
loop_
_entity_poly.entity_id
_entity_poly.type
_entity_poly.pdbx_seq_one_letter_code
_entity_poly.pdbx_strand_id
1 'polypeptide(L)'
;MTFNLEIVLREQNEAITERIHTGAAPADWTDAEVESVLKSMLLAIDRVRNPTAEAGEAARSVTLRGFSWIVEPTDGGVVIAIEITSGAAVAGPFDISQARLDGMVRRVLAAAAPSRPTIH
;
A
#
# COMPACT_ATOMS: atom_id res chain seq x y z
N MET A 1 7.34 -6.95 -11.96
CA MET A 1 5.97 -7.52 -11.99
C MET A 1 4.93 -6.40 -12.10
N THR A 2 3.76 -6.66 -12.66
CA THR A 2 2.61 -5.74 -12.64
C THR A 2 1.47 -6.38 -11.85
N PHE A 3 0.78 -5.60 -11.02
CA PHE A 3 -0.40 -6.06 -10.29
C PHE A 3 -1.53 -5.03 -10.35
N ASN A 4 -2.76 -5.50 -10.13
CA ASN A 4 -3.93 -4.63 -10.04
C ASN A 4 -4.07 -4.08 -8.61
N LEU A 5 -4.35 -2.80 -8.55
CA LEU A 5 -4.69 -2.07 -7.33
C LEU A 5 -6.11 -1.57 -7.49
N GLU A 6 -7.03 -2.12 -6.70
CA GLU A 6 -8.41 -1.66 -6.64
C GLU A 6 -8.55 -0.60 -5.56
N ILE A 7 -9.16 0.53 -5.91
CA ILE A 7 -9.25 1.71 -5.05
C ILE A 7 -10.73 2.07 -4.91
N VAL A 8 -11.20 2.23 -3.68
CA VAL A 8 -12.57 2.67 -3.39
C VAL A 8 -12.49 3.90 -2.50
N LEU A 9 -12.96 5.05 -2.98
CA LEU A 9 -13.07 6.25 -2.16
C LEU A 9 -14.40 6.24 -1.40
N ARG A 10 -14.41 6.68 -0.14
CA ARG A 10 -15.63 6.70 0.69
C ARG A 10 -16.77 7.50 0.06
N GLU A 11 -16.43 8.56 -0.68
CA GLU A 11 -17.39 9.47 -1.32
C GLU A 11 -17.81 9.00 -2.72
N GLN A 12 -17.19 7.94 -3.25
CA GLN A 12 -17.44 7.41 -4.59
C GLN A 12 -17.89 5.96 -4.48
N ASN A 13 -19.05 5.64 -5.06
CA ASN A 13 -19.61 4.28 -4.99
C ASN A 13 -19.05 3.33 -6.06
N GLU A 14 -17.90 3.66 -6.65
CA GLU A 14 -17.28 2.89 -7.74
C GLU A 14 -15.81 2.59 -7.41
N ALA A 15 -15.38 1.39 -7.76
CA ALA A 15 -13.98 0.96 -7.63
C ALA A 15 -13.19 1.37 -8.87
N ILE A 16 -12.02 1.97 -8.64
CA ILE A 16 -11.07 2.34 -9.69
C ILE A 16 -9.91 1.36 -9.66
N THR A 17 -9.61 0.74 -10.80
CA THR A 17 -8.47 -0.17 -10.94
C THR A 17 -7.28 0.55 -11.55
N GLU A 18 -6.18 0.63 -10.80
CA GLU A 18 -4.87 1.06 -11.31
C GLU A 18 -3.93 -0.14 -11.49
N ARG A 19 -3.02 -0.07 -12.46
CA ARG A 19 -1.94 -1.05 -12.61
C ARG A 19 -0.64 -0.50 -12.08
N ILE A 20 -0.09 -1.16 -11.07
CA ILE A 20 1.18 -0.79 -10.45
C ILE A 20 2.27 -1.72 -10.96
N HIS A 21 3.40 -1.12 -11.34
CA HIS A 21 4.59 -1.83 -11.80
C HIS A 21 5.63 -1.84 -10.68
N THR A 22 6.10 -3.02 -10.31
CA THR A 22 7.20 -3.25 -9.36
C THR A 22 8.36 -3.97 -10.05
N GLY A 23 9.55 -3.93 -9.45
CA GLY A 23 10.72 -4.64 -9.97
C GLY A 23 10.59 -6.16 -9.80
N ALA A 24 10.69 -6.62 -8.55
CA ALA A 24 10.76 -8.04 -8.21
C ALA A 24 9.40 -8.76 -8.16
N ALA A 25 9.44 -10.09 -8.34
CA ALA A 25 8.29 -10.96 -8.10
C ALA A 25 7.99 -11.07 -6.59
N PRO A 26 6.71 -11.27 -6.19
CA PRO A 26 6.33 -11.37 -4.78
C PRO A 26 7.13 -12.41 -3.97
N ALA A 27 7.46 -13.54 -4.60
CA ALA A 27 8.28 -14.57 -3.99
C ALA A 27 9.69 -14.06 -3.57
N ASP A 28 10.21 -13.03 -4.24
CA ASP A 28 11.54 -12.47 -4.02
C ASP A 28 11.52 -11.16 -3.23
N TRP A 29 10.35 -10.72 -2.74
CA TRP A 29 10.25 -9.44 -2.04
C TRP A 29 11.02 -9.42 -0.72
N THR A 30 11.64 -8.26 -0.49
CA THR A 30 12.18 -7.83 0.80
C THR A 30 11.26 -6.78 1.43
N ASP A 31 11.62 -6.33 2.63
CA ASP A 31 10.91 -5.26 3.33
C ASP A 31 10.87 -3.96 2.48
N ALA A 32 11.89 -3.70 1.65
CA ALA A 32 11.94 -2.52 0.79
C ALA A 32 10.89 -2.57 -0.34
N GLU A 33 10.68 -3.74 -0.96
CA GLU A 33 9.62 -3.91 -1.96
C GLU A 33 8.24 -3.74 -1.32
N VAL A 34 8.02 -4.30 -0.13
CA VAL A 34 6.75 -4.14 0.59
C VAL A 34 6.52 -2.68 0.98
N GLU A 35 7.55 -1.96 1.43
CA GLU A 35 7.49 -0.53 1.68
C GLU A 35 7.07 0.26 0.42
N SER A 36 7.68 -0.06 -0.72
CA SER A 36 7.33 0.55 -2.01
C SER A 36 5.89 0.26 -2.42
N VAL A 37 5.39 -0.97 -2.20
CA VAL A 37 4.00 -1.34 -2.49
C VAL A 37 3.04 -0.52 -1.61
N LEU A 38 3.25 -0.48 -0.29
CA LEU A 38 2.39 0.26 0.63
C LEU A 38 2.36 1.76 0.29
N LYS A 39 3.50 2.36 -0.02
CA LYS A 39 3.58 3.76 -0.47
C LYS A 39 2.82 3.97 -1.79
N SER A 40 2.97 3.04 -2.73
CA SER A 40 2.26 3.11 -4.03
C SER A 40 0.75 3.06 -3.85
N MET A 41 0.24 2.23 -2.93
CA MET A 41 -1.18 2.14 -2.61
C MET A 41 -1.72 3.46 -2.05
N LEU A 42 -1.03 4.04 -1.05
CA LEU A 42 -1.43 5.33 -0.47
C LEU A 42 -1.39 6.47 -1.49
N LEU A 43 -0.36 6.50 -2.34
CA LEU A 43 -0.24 7.49 -3.41
C LEU A 43 -1.36 7.35 -4.45
N ALA A 44 -1.78 6.14 -4.75
CA ALA A 44 -2.88 5.91 -5.69
C ALA A 44 -4.20 6.44 -5.12
N ILE A 45 -4.50 6.16 -3.85
CA ILE A 45 -5.68 6.75 -3.17
C ILE A 45 -5.63 8.28 -3.24
N ASP A 46 -4.48 8.88 -2.96
CA ASP A 46 -4.29 10.34 -3.02
C ASP A 46 -4.47 10.90 -4.44
N ARG A 47 -3.95 10.22 -5.48
CA ARG A 47 -4.13 10.63 -6.88
C ARG A 47 -5.60 10.59 -7.30
N VAL A 48 -6.29 9.50 -7.00
CA VAL A 48 -7.72 9.35 -7.32
C VAL A 48 -8.54 10.41 -6.62
N ARG A 49 -8.21 10.75 -5.37
CA ARG A 49 -8.89 11.80 -4.61
C ARG A 49 -8.58 13.20 -5.14
N ASN A 50 -7.35 13.43 -5.60
CA ASN A 50 -6.85 14.74 -6.02
C ASN A 50 -6.35 14.68 -7.50
N PRO A 51 -7.26 14.53 -8.48
CA PRO A 51 -6.90 14.29 -9.88
C PRO A 51 -6.33 15.51 -10.61
N THR A 52 -6.62 16.72 -10.12
CA THR A 52 -6.22 18.00 -10.76
C THR A 52 -4.94 18.60 -10.19
N ALA A 53 -4.42 18.08 -9.08
CA ALA A 53 -3.18 18.60 -8.51
C ALA A 53 -2.02 18.25 -9.46
N GLU A 54 -1.41 19.30 -10.04
CA GLU A 54 -0.49 19.21 -11.17
C GLU A 54 0.66 18.22 -10.93
N ALA A 55 1.01 17.45 -11.97
CA ALA A 55 2.06 16.43 -11.95
C ALA A 55 3.50 16.97 -11.77
N GLY A 56 3.65 18.18 -11.21
CA GLY A 56 4.91 18.90 -11.04
C GLY A 56 5.18 19.44 -9.63
N GLU A 57 4.23 19.36 -8.69
CA GLU A 57 4.50 19.70 -7.28
C GLU A 57 5.22 18.52 -6.61
N ALA A 58 6.50 18.74 -6.27
CA ALA A 58 7.39 17.91 -5.45
C ALA A 58 6.83 16.52 -5.10
N ALA A 59 7.28 15.48 -5.82
CA ALA A 59 6.94 14.06 -5.65
C ALA A 59 6.11 13.80 -4.37
N ARG A 60 4.77 13.81 -4.50
CA ARG A 60 3.86 13.76 -3.35
C ARG A 60 4.38 12.70 -2.38
N SER A 61 4.77 13.14 -1.18
CA SER A 61 5.37 12.24 -0.21
C SER A 61 4.28 11.67 0.68
N VAL A 62 4.10 10.35 0.66
CA VAL A 62 3.26 9.65 1.65
C VAL A 62 4.11 9.15 2.80
N THR A 63 3.55 9.23 4.00
CA THR A 63 4.12 8.62 5.20
C THR A 63 3.37 7.33 5.52
N LEU A 64 4.07 6.28 5.94
CA LEU A 64 3.46 5.01 6.31
C LEU A 64 2.81 5.07 7.71
N ARG A 65 1.75 5.86 7.86
CA ARG A 65 1.00 6.04 9.11
C ARG A 65 -0.45 6.42 8.84
N GLY A 66 -1.31 6.26 9.85
CA GLY A 66 -2.69 6.74 9.80
C GLY A 66 -3.62 5.89 8.92
N PHE A 67 -3.28 4.62 8.71
CA PHE A 67 -4.11 3.64 8.02
C PHE A 67 -4.17 2.33 8.82
N SER A 68 -5.25 1.57 8.64
CA SER A 68 -5.30 0.16 9.00
C SER A 68 -4.90 -0.68 7.79
N TRP A 69 -4.38 -1.88 8.05
CA TRP A 69 -4.04 -2.82 6.99
C TRP A 69 -4.42 -4.24 7.41
N ILE A 70 -4.63 -5.09 6.43
CA ILE A 70 -4.78 -6.53 6.61
C ILE A 70 -4.16 -7.26 5.42
N VAL A 71 -3.64 -8.45 5.69
CA VAL A 71 -3.12 -9.37 4.68
C VAL A 71 -4.00 -10.62 4.73
N GLU A 72 -4.75 -10.86 3.65
CA GLU A 72 -5.77 -11.92 3.58
C GLU A 72 -5.51 -12.86 2.41
N PRO A 73 -5.70 -14.19 2.58
CA PRO A 73 -5.73 -15.12 1.48
C PRO A 73 -6.92 -14.83 0.56
N THR A 74 -6.75 -15.10 -0.73
CA THR A 74 -7.82 -15.05 -1.73
C THR A 74 -7.60 -16.12 -2.79
N ASP A 75 -8.52 -16.22 -3.75
CA ASP A 75 -8.35 -17.09 -4.90
C ASP A 75 -7.16 -16.61 -5.74
N GLY A 76 -6.10 -17.42 -5.79
CA GLY A 76 -4.90 -17.12 -6.59
C GLY A 76 -3.76 -16.42 -5.83
N GLY A 77 -3.83 -16.29 -4.50
CA GLY A 77 -2.70 -15.82 -3.69
C GLY A 77 -3.13 -15.07 -2.44
N VAL A 78 -2.45 -13.96 -2.17
CA VAL A 78 -2.68 -13.12 -0.99
C VAL A 78 -2.83 -11.66 -1.39
N VAL A 79 -3.77 -10.95 -0.79
CA VAL A 79 -3.96 -9.50 -1.00
C VAL A 79 -3.48 -8.70 0.20
N ILE A 80 -3.08 -7.46 -0.06
CA ILE A 80 -2.93 -6.43 0.96
C ILE A 80 -4.09 -5.47 0.80
N ALA A 81 -4.90 -5.31 1.85
CA ALA A 81 -5.87 -4.23 1.91
C ALA A 81 -5.39 -3.16 2.89
N ILE A 82 -5.46 -1.89 2.48
CA ILE A 82 -5.26 -0.74 3.35
C ILE A 82 -6.54 0.09 3.41
N GLU A 83 -6.82 0.68 4.56
CA GLU A 83 -7.94 1.59 4.75
C GLU A 83 -7.48 2.86 5.47
N ILE A 84 -7.88 3.99 4.91
CA ILE A 84 -7.77 5.32 5.51
C ILE A 84 -9.16 5.97 5.60
N THR A 85 -9.27 7.07 6.33
CA THR A 85 -10.55 7.78 6.48
C THR A 85 -11.24 8.10 5.16
N SER A 86 -10.47 8.45 4.12
CA SER A 86 -11.00 8.84 2.81
C SER A 86 -11.28 7.68 1.86
N GLY A 87 -10.86 6.46 2.15
CA GLY A 87 -11.02 5.33 1.24
C GLY A 87 -10.15 4.12 1.57
N ALA A 88 -10.29 3.08 0.75
CA ALA A 88 -9.54 1.84 0.87
C ALA A 88 -8.87 1.48 -0.46
N ALA A 89 -7.83 0.66 -0.39
CA ALA A 89 -7.24 0.04 -1.57
C ALA A 89 -6.82 -1.41 -1.32
N VAL A 90 -6.99 -2.26 -2.33
CA VAL A 90 -6.65 -3.68 -2.32
C VAL A 90 -5.65 -3.98 -3.42
N ALA A 91 -4.50 -4.54 -3.05
CA ALA A 91 -3.42 -4.90 -3.96
C ALA A 91 -3.24 -6.42 -4.01
N GLY A 92 -3.13 -6.98 -5.21
CA GLY A 92 -2.88 -8.40 -5.43
C GLY A 92 -3.87 -9.04 -6.41
N PRO A 93 -4.03 -10.37 -6.37
CA PRO A 93 -3.33 -11.31 -5.48
C PRO A 93 -1.82 -11.42 -5.76
N PHE A 94 -1.07 -11.76 -4.73
CA PHE A 94 0.38 -11.98 -4.75
C PHE A 94 0.72 -13.44 -4.47
N ASP A 95 1.66 -13.99 -5.24
CA ASP A 95 2.21 -15.33 -5.04
C ASP A 95 3.27 -15.33 -3.93
N ILE A 96 2.79 -15.21 -2.69
CA ILE A 96 3.57 -15.24 -1.45
C ILE A 96 2.68 -15.72 -0.32
N SER A 97 3.23 -16.43 0.67
CA SER A 97 2.43 -16.85 1.82
C SER A 97 1.95 -15.67 2.67
N GLN A 98 0.72 -15.78 3.18
CA GLN A 98 0.08 -14.75 4.02
C GLN A 98 0.97 -14.38 5.21
N ALA A 99 1.46 -15.39 5.94
CA ALA A 99 2.31 -15.19 7.11
C ALA A 99 3.62 -14.45 6.78
N ARG A 100 4.23 -14.72 5.62
CA ARG A 100 5.45 -14.03 5.21
C ARG A 100 5.16 -12.57 4.87
N LEU A 101 4.09 -12.30 4.11
CA LEU A 101 3.72 -10.95 3.72
C LEU A 101 3.26 -10.10 4.92
N ASP A 102 2.41 -10.65 5.79
CA ASP A 102 1.99 -10.02 7.06
C ASP A 102 3.21 -9.67 7.92
N GLY A 103 4.16 -10.60 8.06
CA GLY A 103 5.41 -10.36 8.79
C GLY A 103 6.27 -9.23 8.19
N MET A 104 6.35 -9.13 6.86
CA MET A 104 7.06 -8.04 6.17
C MET A 104 6.36 -6.69 6.39
N VAL A 105 5.03 -6.63 6.24
CA VAL A 105 4.25 -5.41 6.49
C VAL A 105 4.46 -4.93 7.93
N ARG A 106 4.40 -5.83 8.93
CA ARG A 106 4.67 -5.46 10.33
C ARG A 106 6.05 -4.84 10.53
N ARG A 107 7.10 -5.43 9.95
CA ARG A 107 8.47 -4.91 10.08
C ARG A 107 8.63 -3.54 9.43
N VAL A 108 8.09 -3.37 8.23
CA VAL A 108 8.10 -2.09 7.50
C VAL A 108 7.43 -0.99 8.32
N LEU A 109 6.25 -1.26 8.88
CA LEU A 109 5.53 -0.28 9.69
C LEU A 109 6.21 0.01 11.02
N ALA A 110 6.82 -0.99 11.64
CA ALA A 110 7.62 -0.80 12.85
C ALA A 110 8.86 0.07 12.58
N ALA A 111 9.53 -0.10 11.44
CA ALA A 111 10.68 0.70 11.04
C ALA A 111 10.29 2.15 10.67
N ALA A 112 9.07 2.37 10.16
CA ALA A 112 8.56 3.70 9.83
C ALA A 112 8.00 4.47 11.03
N ALA A 113 7.78 3.82 12.18
CA ALA A 113 7.28 4.48 13.38
C ALA A 113 8.31 5.48 13.92
N PRO A 114 7.88 6.67 14.40
CA PRO A 114 8.81 7.65 14.96
C PRO A 114 9.54 7.06 16.16
N SER A 115 10.86 7.26 16.22
CA SER A 115 11.65 6.91 17.40
C SER A 115 11.09 7.67 18.61
N ARG A 116 10.73 6.93 19.65
CA ARG A 116 10.23 7.52 20.90
C ARG A 116 11.33 8.44 21.45
N PRO A 117 11.08 9.73 21.69
CA PRO A 117 12.11 10.60 22.26
C PRO A 117 12.52 10.03 23.61
N THR A 118 13.80 9.65 23.72
CA THR A 118 14.40 9.28 24.99
C THR A 118 14.61 10.59 25.75
N ILE A 119 13.79 10.82 26.77
CA ILE A 119 13.97 11.96 27.68
C ILE A 119 15.17 11.60 28.56
N HIS A 120 16.28 12.32 28.39
CA HIS A 120 17.45 12.28 29.27
C HIS A 120 17.30 13.28 30.41
#